data_AF-A0A2H0PAH8-F1
#
_entry.id   AF-A0A2H0PAH8-F1
#
_cell.length_a   1.000
_cell.length_b   1.000
_cell.length_c   1.000
_cell.angle_alpha   90.00
_cell.angle_beta   90.00
_cell.angle_gamma   90.00
#
_symmetry.space_group_name_H-M   'P 1'
#
loop_
_entity.id
_entity.type
_entity.pdbx_description
1 polymer ?
#
loop_
_entity_poly.entity_id
_entity_poly.type
_entity_poly.pdbx_seq_one_letter_code
_entity_poly.pdbx_strand_id
1 'polypeptide(L)'
;MKAFPLAVLAMSLCVPAQAALSPKAEAFLTSIGLIPTSPEVSLAINDGVISTTFNGDSEQYSLEQLATEGKRNGTKAFVGTRNFIAKLTANFAGTSIPATNYDPLYLTVQERALAGRKFAERFKKS
;
A
#
# COMPACT_ATOMS: atom_id res chain seq x y z
N MET A 1 43.03 -41.05 8.90
CA MET A 1 42.01 -40.50 7.96
C MET A 1 40.96 -39.79 8.81
N LYS A 2 40.86 -38.45 8.74
CA LYS A 2 39.93 -37.65 9.56
C LYS A 2 38.72 -37.28 8.69
N ALA A 3 37.53 -37.72 9.09
CA ALA A 3 36.27 -37.39 8.44
C ALA A 3 35.80 -35.99 8.90
N PHE A 4 35.52 -35.10 7.95
CA PHE A 4 34.85 -33.84 8.17
C PHE A 4 33.34 -34.04 8.00
N PRO A 5 32.49 -33.76 9.00
CA PRO A 5 31.05 -33.71 8.76
C PRO A 5 30.70 -32.32 8.19
N LEU A 6 30.21 -32.33 6.95
CA LEU A 6 29.66 -31.16 6.28
C LEU A 6 28.32 -30.82 6.93
N ALA A 7 28.28 -29.78 7.76
CA ALA A 7 27.04 -29.27 8.35
C ALA A 7 26.22 -28.58 7.26
N VAL A 8 25.11 -29.20 6.85
CA VAL A 8 24.12 -28.59 5.95
C VAL A 8 23.30 -27.59 6.76
N LEU A 9 23.62 -26.30 6.60
CA LEU A 9 22.86 -25.20 7.20
C LEU A 9 21.55 -25.01 6.40
N ALA A 10 20.45 -25.58 6.89
CA ALA A 10 19.13 -25.34 6.33
C ALA A 10 18.69 -23.90 6.65
N MET A 11 18.85 -22.98 5.69
CA MET A 11 18.26 -21.65 5.77
C MET A 11 16.75 -21.78 5.50
N SER A 12 15.94 -21.81 6.56
CA SER A 12 14.50 -21.63 6.45
C SER A 12 14.22 -20.22 5.96
N LEU A 13 13.90 -20.08 4.67
CA LEU A 13 13.32 -18.88 4.11
C LEU A 13 11.91 -18.73 4.73
N CYS A 14 11.79 -17.86 5.73
CA CYS A 14 10.51 -17.38 6.22
C CYS A 14 9.85 -16.60 5.08
N VAL A 15 8.98 -17.27 4.31
CA VAL A 15 8.13 -16.60 3.34
C VAL A 15 7.15 -15.76 4.16
N PRO A 16 7.09 -14.43 3.98
CA PRO A 16 6.10 -13.62 4.66
C PRO A 16 4.72 -14.16 4.25
N ALA A 17 3.95 -14.64 5.22
CA ALA A 17 2.56 -14.98 5.00
C ALA A 17 1.88 -13.72 4.47
N GLN A 18 1.53 -13.72 3.18
CA GLN A 18 0.74 -12.65 2.59
C GLN A 18 -0.53 -12.54 3.43
N ALA A 19 -0.75 -11.37 4.03
CA ALA A 19 -1.96 -11.10 4.78
C ALA A 19 -3.14 -11.21 3.81
N ALA A 20 -3.81 -12.36 3.78
CA ALA A 20 -4.94 -12.57 2.88
C ALA A 20 -6.13 -11.76 3.36
N LEU A 21 -6.88 -11.18 2.42
CA LEU A 21 -8.14 -10.51 2.73
C LEU A 21 -9.17 -11.53 3.24
N SER A 22 -10.07 -11.10 4.13
CA SER A 22 -11.21 -11.95 4.48
C SER A 22 -12.18 -12.07 3.31
N PRO A 23 -12.98 -13.15 3.22
CA PRO A 23 -14.02 -13.27 2.19
C PRO A 23 -15.01 -12.10 2.19
N LYS A 24 -15.27 -11.50 3.37
CA LYS A 24 -16.11 -10.31 3.51
C LYS A 24 -15.47 -9.10 2.82
N ALA A 25 -14.18 -8.88 3.05
CA ALA A 25 -13.44 -7.79 2.41
C ALA A 25 -13.38 -7.98 0.89
N GLU A 26 -13.08 -9.18 0.40
CA GLU A 26 -13.05 -9.49 -1.04
C GLU A 26 -14.40 -9.27 -1.73
N ALA A 27 -15.49 -9.73 -1.10
CA ALA A 27 -16.84 -9.50 -1.60
C ALA A 27 -17.16 -8.00 -1.65
N PHE A 28 -16.75 -7.24 -0.62
CA PHE A 28 -16.92 -5.80 -0.60
C PHE A 28 -16.13 -5.11 -1.71
N LEU A 29 -14.84 -5.45 -1.89
CA LEU A 29 -14.01 -4.91 -2.97
C LEU A 29 -14.66 -5.11 -4.34
N THR A 30 -15.12 -6.33 -4.59
CA THR A 30 -15.82 -6.68 -5.84
C THR A 30 -17.08 -5.82 -6.00
N SER A 31 -17.87 -5.63 -4.94
CA SER A 31 -19.10 -4.81 -4.95
C SER A 31 -18.88 -3.32 -5.25
N ILE A 32 -17.67 -2.82 -4.98
CA ILE A 32 -17.30 -1.41 -5.25
C ILE A 32 -16.52 -1.25 -6.57
N GLY A 33 -16.33 -2.34 -7.32
CA GLY A 33 -15.65 -2.36 -8.62
C GLY A 33 -14.13 -2.46 -8.54
N LEU A 34 -13.58 -2.90 -7.41
CA LEU A 34 -12.16 -3.24 -7.29
C LEU A 34 -11.98 -4.74 -7.49
N ILE A 35 -11.00 -5.14 -8.29
CA ILE A 35 -10.69 -6.54 -8.56
C ILE A 35 -9.70 -7.01 -7.47
N PRO A 36 -10.05 -7.97 -6.59
CA PRO A 36 -9.18 -8.40 -5.49
C PRO A 36 -7.79 -8.89 -5.94
N THR A 37 -7.72 -9.47 -7.14
CA THR A 37 -6.48 -10.00 -7.73
C THR A 37 -5.72 -8.97 -8.59
N SER A 38 -6.18 -7.72 -8.66
CA SER A 38 -5.47 -6.68 -9.42
C SER A 38 -4.15 -6.31 -8.76
N PRO A 39 -3.12 -5.92 -9.53
CA PRO A 39 -1.83 -5.49 -8.99
C PRO A 39 -1.96 -4.36 -7.96
N GLU A 40 -2.87 -3.41 -8.20
CA GLU A 40 -3.11 -2.29 -7.29
C GLU A 40 -3.65 -2.74 -5.93
N VAL A 41 -4.58 -3.70 -5.94
CA VAL A 41 -5.12 -4.26 -4.70
C VAL A 41 -4.07 -5.11 -4.00
N SER A 42 -3.30 -5.92 -4.73
CA SER A 42 -2.21 -6.71 -4.15
C SER A 42 -1.14 -5.83 -3.48
N LEU A 43 -0.81 -4.67 -4.05
CA LEU A 43 0.07 -3.70 -3.40
C LEU A 43 -0.51 -3.21 -2.07
N ALA A 44 -1.78 -2.80 -2.06
CA ALA A 44 -2.45 -2.32 -0.87
C ALA A 44 -2.62 -3.39 0.22
N ILE A 45 -2.73 -4.67 -0.17
CA ILE A 45 -2.71 -5.82 0.75
C ILE A 45 -1.30 -6.01 1.34
N ASN A 46 -0.27 -5.97 0.48
CA ASN A 46 1.12 -6.19 0.88
C ASN A 46 1.67 -5.09 1.80
N ASP A 47 1.16 -3.87 1.68
CA ASP A 47 1.46 -2.77 2.62
C ASP A 47 0.94 -3.08 4.04
N GLY A 48 -0.03 -3.97 4.18
CA GLY A 48 -0.59 -4.38 5.47
C GLY A 48 -1.28 -3.21 6.20
N VAL A 49 -1.00 -3.09 7.50
CA VAL A 49 -1.46 -1.97 8.32
C VAL A 49 -0.43 -0.85 8.20
N ILE A 50 -0.84 0.28 7.63
CA ILE A 50 -0.04 1.50 7.61
C ILE A 50 -0.37 2.36 8.84
N SER A 51 0.66 2.93 9.45
CA SER A 51 0.51 3.94 10.50
C SER A 51 0.73 5.32 9.89
N THR A 52 -0.27 6.18 10.02
CA THR A 52 -0.27 7.54 9.50
C THR A 52 -0.33 8.52 10.66
N THR A 53 0.26 9.69 10.48
CA THR A 53 0.02 10.82 11.39
C THR A 53 -0.51 11.96 10.57
N PHE A 54 -1.77 12.33 10.75
CA PHE A 54 -2.44 13.40 10.01
C PHE A 54 -3.01 14.39 11.01
N ASN A 55 -2.69 15.69 10.86
CA ASN A 55 -3.07 16.75 11.79
C ASN A 55 -2.66 16.57 13.27
N GLY A 56 -1.69 15.69 13.55
CA GLY A 56 -1.20 15.41 14.90
C GLY A 56 -1.75 14.12 15.51
N ASP A 57 -2.79 13.55 14.91
CA ASP A 57 -3.37 12.29 15.34
C ASP A 57 -2.73 11.11 14.60
N SER A 58 -2.34 10.09 15.34
CA SER A 58 -1.83 8.84 14.77
C SER A 58 -2.97 7.87 14.55
N GLU A 59 -3.20 7.50 13.30
CA GLU A 59 -4.23 6.56 12.88
C GLU A 59 -3.63 5.40 12.08
N GLN A 60 -4.22 4.22 12.23
CA GLN A 60 -3.84 3.03 11.50
C GLN A 60 -4.90 2.66 10.48
N TYR A 61 -4.47 2.31 9.28
CA TYR A 61 -5.36 1.90 8.20
C TYR A 61 -4.85 0.64 7.53
N SER A 62 -5.77 -0.22 7.11
CA SER A 62 -5.48 -1.35 6.22
C SER A 62 -6.61 -1.51 5.23
N LEU A 63 -6.33 -2.16 4.10
CA LEU A 63 -7.37 -2.46 3.12
C LEU A 63 -8.46 -3.35 3.72
N GLU A 64 -8.05 -4.36 4.50
CA GLU A 64 -8.94 -5.28 5.20
C GLU A 64 -9.92 -4.53 6.12
N GLN A 65 -9.42 -3.65 6.98
CA GLN A 65 -10.26 -2.89 7.91
C GLN A 65 -11.25 -1.99 7.15
N LEU A 66 -10.77 -1.21 6.18
CA LEU A 66 -11.63 -0.30 5.42
C LEU A 66 -12.72 -1.06 4.64
N ALA A 67 -12.36 -2.21 4.06
CA ALA A 67 -13.31 -3.05 3.33
C ALA A 67 -14.33 -3.74 4.25
N THR A 68 -13.90 -4.27 5.39
CA THR A 68 -14.79 -4.93 6.36
C THR A 68 -15.73 -3.96 7.06
N GLU A 69 -15.32 -2.69 7.26
CA GLU A 69 -16.16 -1.59 7.73
C GLU A 69 -17.08 -1.01 6.64
N GLY A 70 -16.93 -1.43 5.38
CA GLY A 70 -17.78 -0.98 4.28
C GLY A 70 -17.50 0.47 3.82
N LYS A 71 -16.30 0.99 4.07
CA LYS A 71 -15.91 2.39 3.78
C LYS A 71 -15.63 2.60 2.28
N ARG A 72 -16.65 2.56 1.42
CA ARG A 72 -16.51 2.59 -0.06
C ARG A 72 -15.49 3.58 -0.60
N ASN A 73 -15.61 4.87 -0.24
CA ASN A 73 -14.71 5.91 -0.74
C ASN A 73 -13.31 5.79 -0.14
N GLY A 74 -13.22 5.49 1.16
CA GLY A 74 -11.95 5.27 1.85
C GLY A 74 -11.19 4.07 1.28
N THR A 75 -11.86 2.96 1.01
CA THR A 75 -11.25 1.78 0.37
C THR A 75 -10.68 2.10 -1.01
N LYS A 76 -11.43 2.83 -1.86
CA LYS A 76 -10.94 3.24 -3.19
C LYS A 76 -9.76 4.19 -3.09
N ALA A 77 -9.86 5.19 -2.21
CA ALA A 77 -8.79 6.15 -2.01
C ALA A 77 -7.54 5.52 -1.40
N PHE A 78 -7.69 4.54 -0.49
CA PHE A 78 -6.57 3.79 0.05
C PHE A 78 -5.81 3.05 -1.06
N VAL A 79 -6.50 2.23 -1.85
CA VAL A 79 -5.88 1.49 -2.96
C VAL A 79 -5.21 2.43 -3.97
N GLY A 80 -5.90 3.52 -4.35
CA GLY A 80 -5.34 4.49 -5.29
C GLY A 80 -4.13 5.25 -4.72
N THR A 81 -4.15 5.63 -3.44
CA THR A 81 -3.01 6.25 -2.75
C THR A 81 -1.81 5.29 -2.68
N ARG A 82 -2.02 4.03 -2.28
CA ARG A 82 -0.93 3.03 -2.22
C ARG A 82 -0.30 2.79 -3.59
N ASN A 83 -1.12 2.63 -4.63
CA ASN A 83 -0.64 2.49 -6.02
C ASN A 83 0.13 3.73 -6.48
N PHE A 84 -0.36 4.93 -6.17
CA PHE A 84 0.34 6.18 -6.51
C PHE A 84 1.70 6.25 -5.85
N ILE A 85 1.80 5.96 -4.55
CA ILE A 85 3.08 6.00 -3.82
C ILE A 85 4.05 4.93 -4.32
N ALA A 86 3.58 3.72 -4.61
CA ALA A 86 4.42 2.68 -5.19
C ALA A 86 5.03 3.15 -6.53
N LYS A 87 4.20 3.72 -7.42
CA LYS A 87 4.66 4.29 -8.70
C LYS A 87 5.60 5.47 -8.50
N LEU A 88 5.27 6.38 -7.58
CA LEU A 88 6.05 7.58 -7.32
C LEU A 88 7.43 7.27 -6.75
N THR A 89 7.50 6.27 -5.87
CA THR A 89 8.76 5.77 -5.30
C THR A 89 9.63 5.12 -6.38
N ALA A 90 9.03 4.33 -7.29
CA ALA A 90 9.75 3.67 -8.37
C ALA A 90 10.20 4.63 -9.49
N ASN A 91 9.35 5.60 -9.86
CA ASN A 91 9.62 6.56 -10.93
C ASN A 91 9.01 7.92 -10.60
N PHE A 92 9.75 8.72 -9.84
CA PHE A 92 9.29 10.03 -9.41
C PHE A 92 8.97 10.97 -10.59
N ALA A 93 9.83 11.03 -11.60
CA ALA A 93 9.68 11.95 -12.74
C ALA A 93 8.48 11.58 -13.63
N GLY A 94 8.34 10.29 -13.97
CA GLY A 94 7.31 9.79 -14.89
C GLY A 94 5.94 9.55 -14.27
N THR A 95 5.83 9.51 -12.94
CA THR A 95 4.53 9.30 -12.29
C THR A 95 3.66 10.55 -12.41
N SER A 96 2.42 10.40 -12.88
CA SER A 96 1.45 11.49 -12.92
C SER A 96 0.72 11.64 -11.58
N ILE A 97 0.30 12.86 -11.26
CA ILE A 97 -0.51 13.12 -10.08
C ILE A 97 -1.91 12.51 -10.29
N PRO A 98 -2.45 11.74 -9.33
CA PRO A 98 -3.75 11.13 -9.46
C PRO A 98 -4.85 12.19 -9.52
N ALA A 99 -5.80 12.03 -10.44
CA ALA A 99 -6.97 12.89 -10.57
C ALA A 99 -8.12 12.51 -9.61
N THR A 100 -8.17 11.24 -9.20
CA THR A 100 -9.23 10.66 -8.37
C THR A 100 -8.66 9.56 -7.47
N ASN A 101 -9.41 9.14 -6.44
CA ASN A 101 -9.07 8.02 -5.57
C ASN A 101 -7.69 8.18 -4.90
N TYR A 102 -7.37 9.41 -4.50
CA TYR A 102 -6.19 9.74 -3.72
C TYR A 102 -6.64 10.54 -2.51
N ASP A 103 -6.11 10.15 -1.35
CA ASP A 103 -6.33 10.85 -0.09
C ASP A 103 -5.01 10.95 0.70
N PRO A 104 -4.53 12.17 1.03
CA PRO A 104 -3.35 12.39 1.85
C PRO A 104 -3.41 11.78 3.25
N LEU A 105 -4.61 11.46 3.74
CA LEU A 105 -4.82 10.77 5.01
C LEU A 105 -4.11 9.41 5.05
N TYR A 106 -4.06 8.71 3.91
CA TYR A 106 -3.44 7.39 3.78
C TYR A 106 -1.95 7.43 3.44
N LEU A 107 -1.30 8.57 3.72
CA LEU A 107 0.14 8.73 3.57
C LEU A 107 0.82 8.72 4.94
N THR A 108 1.89 7.97 5.05
CA THR A 108 2.87 8.16 6.12
C THR A 108 3.52 9.54 6.01
N VAL A 109 4.21 9.98 7.06
CA VAL A 109 4.92 11.27 7.08
C VAL A 109 5.92 11.38 5.92
N GLN A 110 6.66 10.30 5.65
CA GLN A 110 7.68 10.26 4.60
C GLN A 110 7.05 10.31 3.19
N GLU A 111 5.99 9.53 2.98
CA GLU A 111 5.26 9.51 1.71
C GLU A 111 4.57 10.85 1.44
N ARG A 112 4.08 11.54 2.48
CA ARG A 112 3.51 12.88 2.35
C ARG A 112 4.55 13.91 1.91
N ALA A 113 5.76 13.84 2.44
CA ALA A 113 6.86 14.70 1.98
C ALA A 113 7.21 14.41 0.50
N LEU A 114 7.25 13.13 0.11
CA LEU A 114 7.52 12.71 -1.27
C LEU A 114 6.41 13.19 -2.23
N ALA A 115 5.15 12.93 -1.90
CA ALA A 115 4.01 13.41 -2.66
C ALA A 115 4.03 14.94 -2.74
N GLY A 116 4.21 15.64 -1.61
CA GLY A 116 4.28 17.11 -1.56
C GLY A 116 5.31 17.70 -2.53
N ARG A 117 6.50 17.10 -2.64
CA ARG A 117 7.50 17.50 -3.65
C ARG A 117 6.96 17.34 -5.08
N LYS A 118 6.27 16.24 -5.36
CA LYS A 118 5.68 16.00 -6.69
C LYS A 118 4.59 17.00 -7.04
N PHE A 119 3.72 17.33 -6.08
CA PHE A 119 2.70 18.36 -6.25
C PHE A 119 3.35 19.73 -6.49
N ALA A 120 4.37 20.11 -5.72
CA ALA A 120 5.09 21.37 -5.90
C ALA A 120 5.76 21.51 -7.28
N GLU A 121 6.32 20.43 -7.84
CA GLU A 121 6.91 20.45 -9.18
C GLU A 121 5.90 20.77 -10.29
N ARG A 122 4.63 20.36 -10.13
CA ARG A 122 3.57 20.69 -11.09
C ARG A 122 3.33 22.20 -11.14
N PHE A 123 3.23 22.83 -9.96
CA PHE A 123 2.98 24.27 -9.87
C PHE A 123 4.14 25.14 -10.34
N LYS A 124 5.39 24.65 -10.27
CA LYS A 124 6.55 25.35 -10.84
C LYS A 124 6.61 25.33 -12.36
N LYS A 125 5.89 24.39 -13.00
CA LYS A 125 5.83 24.23 -14.46
C LYS A 125 4.53 24.81 -15.06
N SER A 126 3.66 25.37 -14.22
CA SER A 126 2.41 26.05 -14.59
C SER A 126 2.67 27.53 -14.75
#